data_AF-A0A3M9MZQ3-F1
#
_entry.id   AF-A0A3M9MZQ3-F1
#
_cell.length_a   1.000
_cell.length_b   1.000
_cell.length_c   1.000
_cell.angle_alpha   90.00
_cell.angle_beta   90.00
_cell.angle_gamma   90.00
#
_symmetry.space_group_name_H-M   'P 1'
#
loop_
_entity.id
_entity.type
_entity.pdbx_description
1 polymer ?
#
loop_
_entity_poly.entity_id
_entity_poly.type
_entity_poly.pdbx_seq_one_letter_code
_entity_poly.pdbx_strand_id
1 'polypeptide(L)'
;MTQHSRYLVTALGGEEIDLTFAKELRSNNLFPFGLHNYAIYQASEALFVKGTNSGNPNLMLDQYEVIEEDAARGYSHPHQRVEEE
;
A
#
# COMPACT_ATOMS: atom_id res chain seq x y z
N MET A 1 24.13 -15.34 -3.18
CA MET A 1 22.75 -15.27 -2.66
C MET A 1 22.41 -13.81 -2.51
N THR A 2 21.50 -13.28 -3.31
CA THR A 2 21.00 -11.91 -3.15
C THR A 2 20.21 -11.84 -1.85
N GLN A 3 20.67 -11.03 -0.90
CA GLN A 3 19.92 -10.72 0.31
C GLN A 3 18.73 -9.85 -0.12
N HIS A 4 17.54 -10.45 -0.20
CA HIS A 4 16.32 -9.67 -0.31
C HIS A 4 16.01 -9.11 1.08
N SER A 5 16.06 -7.79 1.22
CA SER A 5 15.57 -7.11 2.42
C SER A 5 14.09 -7.46 2.58
N ARG A 6 13.71 -7.99 3.75
CA ARG A 6 12.30 -8.28 4.02
C ARG A 6 11.51 -6.97 4.08
N TYR A 7 10.36 -6.94 3.44
CA TYR A 7 9.42 -5.84 3.55
C TYR A 7 8.26 -6.26 4.46
N LEU A 8 8.46 -6.04 5.76
CA LEU A 8 7.46 -6.35 6.80
C LEU A 8 6.69 -5.08 7.16
N VAL A 9 5.36 -5.19 7.22
CA VAL A 9 4.48 -4.08 7.61
C VAL A 9 3.56 -4.51 8.73
N THR A 10 3.16 -3.58 9.59
CA THR A 10 2.15 -3.82 10.62
C THR A 10 0.83 -3.24 10.14
N ALA A 11 -0.19 -4.09 10.00
CA ALA A 11 -1.51 -3.65 9.63
C ALA A 11 -2.24 -3.00 10.83
N LEU A 12 -3.32 -2.26 10.57
CA LEU A 12 -4.10 -1.57 11.60
C LEU A 12 -4.69 -2.51 12.66
N GLY A 13 -4.85 -3.81 12.35
CA GLY A 13 -5.26 -4.83 13.34
C GLY A 13 -4.13 -5.32 14.26
N GLY A 14 -2.88 -4.89 14.01
CA GLY A 14 -1.70 -5.27 14.77
C GLY A 14 -0.95 -6.48 14.20
N GLU A 15 -1.48 -7.14 13.18
CA GLU A 15 -0.81 -8.23 12.49
C GLU A 15 0.39 -7.75 11.65
N GLU A 16 1.48 -8.52 11.68
CA GLU A 16 2.62 -8.31 10.81
C GLU A 16 2.41 -9.07 9.50
N ILE A 17 2.62 -8.39 8.37
CA ILE A 17 2.44 -8.94 7.04
C ILE A 17 3.74 -8.82 6.27
N ASP A 18 4.17 -9.92 5.67
CA ASP A 18 5.32 -9.96 4.78
C ASP A 18 4.90 -9.64 3.34
N LEU A 19 5.35 -8.49 2.86
CA LEU A 19 5.13 -7.99 1.50
C LEU A 19 6.37 -8.17 0.60
N THR A 20 7.41 -8.88 1.05
CA THR A 20 8.68 -9.05 0.31
C THR A 20 8.48 -9.59 -1.11
N PHE A 21 7.49 -10.47 -1.29
CA PHE A 21 7.13 -11.07 -2.58
C PHE A 21 5.69 -10.77 -3.00
N ALA A 22 5.05 -9.79 -2.36
CA ALA A 22 3.68 -9.45 -2.69
C ALA A 22 3.59 -8.89 -4.11
N LYS A 23 2.54 -9.29 -4.81
CA LYS A 23 2.23 -8.73 -6.13
C LYS A 23 1.50 -7.41 -5.95
N GLU A 24 2.08 -6.33 -6.46
CA GLU A 24 1.37 -5.06 -6.57
C GLU A 24 0.27 -5.17 -7.65
N LEU A 25 -0.97 -4.91 -7.27
CA LEU A 25 -2.12 -4.90 -8.18
C LEU A 25 -2.38 -3.51 -8.77
N ARG A 26 -2.18 -2.47 -7.96
CA ARG A 26 -2.39 -1.07 -8.31
C ARG A 26 -1.63 -0.19 -7.32
N SER A 27 -1.08 0.93 -7.77
CA SER A 27 -0.47 1.92 -6.90
C SER A 27 -0.55 3.32 -7.49
N ASN A 28 -0.34 4.31 -6.63
CA ASN A 28 0.11 5.64 -7.00
C ASN A 28 1.29 5.99 -6.10
N ASN A 29 2.50 5.94 -6.67
CA ASN A 29 3.76 6.21 -6.00
C ASN A 29 4.64 7.18 -6.82
N LEU A 30 4.02 7.97 -7.71
CA LEU A 30 4.71 8.89 -8.61
C LEU A 30 5.45 10.01 -7.86
N PHE A 31 5.02 10.31 -6.63
CA PHE A 31 5.66 11.29 -5.74
C PHE A 31 5.95 10.66 -4.38
N PRO A 32 7.01 11.12 -3.69
CA PRO A 32 7.48 10.45 -2.49
C PRO A 32 6.48 10.54 -1.32
N PHE A 33 5.67 11.60 -1.24
CA PHE A 33 4.81 11.86 -0.08
C PHE A 33 3.46 12.48 -0.46
N GLY A 34 2.45 12.23 0.38
CA GLY A 34 1.16 12.92 0.33
C GLY A 34 -0.04 11.98 0.27
N LEU A 35 -1.21 12.52 0.58
CA LEU A 35 -2.47 11.77 0.70
C LEU A 35 -2.89 11.00 -0.55
N HIS A 36 -2.33 11.33 -1.72
CA HIS A 36 -2.63 10.66 -2.98
C HIS A 36 -1.88 9.32 -3.15
N ASN A 37 -0.94 9.03 -2.24
CA ASN A 37 -0.13 7.82 -2.31
C ASN A 37 -0.87 6.62 -1.74
N TYR A 38 -0.92 5.56 -2.53
CA TYR A 38 -1.48 4.27 -2.13
C TYR A 38 -0.83 3.13 -2.90
N ALA A 39 -0.96 1.92 -2.36
CA ALA A 39 -0.67 0.68 -3.08
C ALA A 39 -1.60 -0.43 -2.60
N ILE A 40 -1.98 -1.31 -3.52
CA ILE A 40 -2.77 -2.51 -3.27
C ILE A 40 -1.88 -3.70 -3.58
N TYR A 41 -1.63 -4.52 -2.58
CA TYR A 41 -0.79 -5.70 -2.64
C TYR A 41 -1.64 -6.96 -2.52
N GLN A 42 -1.27 -7.99 -3.28
CA GLN A 42 -1.69 -9.37 -3.05
C GLN A 42 -0.50 -10.12 -2.45
N ALA A 43 -0.53 -10.33 -1.13
CA ALA A 43 0.54 -10.98 -0.38
C ALA A 43 0.49 -12.52 -0.51
N SER A 44 -0.71 -13.08 -0.63
CA SER A 44 -0.95 -14.50 -0.95
C SER A 44 -2.27 -14.64 -1.73
N GLU A 45 -2.67 -15.85 -2.11
CA GLU A 45 -3.90 -16.07 -2.88
C GLU A 45 -5.15 -15.44 -2.24
N ALA A 46 -5.22 -15.42 -0.92
CA ALA A 46 -6.36 -14.91 -0.15
C ALA A 46 -6.03 -13.69 0.75
N LEU A 47 -4.82 -13.12 0.66
CA LEU A 47 -4.41 -11.98 1.49
C LEU A 47 -4.14 -10.75 0.64
N PHE A 48 -4.98 -9.74 0.81
CA PHE A 48 -4.84 -8.45 0.15
C PHE A 48 -4.60 -7.36 1.17
N VAL A 49 -3.67 -6.46 0.86
CA VAL A 49 -3.25 -5.38 1.75
C VAL A 49 -3.31 -4.06 1.01
N LYS A 50 -3.96 -3.08 1.61
CA LYS A 50 -3.95 -1.69 1.17
C LYS A 50 -2.95 -0.91 1.99
N GLY A 51 -1.95 -0.35 1.34
CA GLY A 51 -1.08 0.69 1.89
C GLY A 51 -1.58 2.08 1.50
N THR A 52 -1.63 3.01 2.45
CA THR A 52 -1.97 4.42 2.21
C THR A 52 -1.04 5.36 2.97
N ASN A 53 -0.99 6.61 2.52
CA ASN A 53 -0.34 7.70 3.23
C ASN A 53 -1.36 8.51 4.02
N SER A 54 -1.10 8.75 5.30
CA SER A 54 -1.95 9.53 6.21
C SER A 54 -1.79 11.06 6.12
N GLY A 55 -1.02 11.55 5.14
CA GLY A 55 -0.49 12.92 5.08
C GLY A 55 0.93 13.03 5.65
N ASN A 56 1.61 11.91 5.83
CA ASN A 56 2.96 11.84 6.35
C ASN A 56 3.96 12.37 5.31
N PRO A 57 4.73 13.42 5.64
CA PRO A 57 5.68 14.04 4.72
C PRO A 57 7.02 13.30 4.63
N ASN A 58 7.22 12.22 5.40
CA ASN A 58 8.49 11.49 5.48
C ASN A 58 8.39 10.03 5.01
N LEU A 59 7.18 9.49 4.89
CA LEU A 59 6.94 8.11 4.48
C LEU A 59 6.01 8.10 3.28
N MET A 60 6.28 7.22 2.32
CA MET A 60 5.42 7.07 1.14
C MET A 60 4.08 6.43 1.49
N LEU A 61 4.10 5.37 2.30
CA LEU A 61 2.94 4.68 2.85
C LEU A 61 3.23 4.40 4.33
N ASP A 62 2.28 4.74 5.20
CA ASP A 62 2.44 4.63 6.66
C ASP A 62 1.24 3.98 7.35
N GLN A 63 0.20 3.65 6.59
CA GLN A 63 -0.95 2.89 7.06
C GLN A 63 -1.14 1.66 6.18
N TYR A 64 -1.36 0.50 6.81
CA TYR A 64 -1.60 -0.76 6.12
C TYR A 64 -2.86 -1.41 6.67
N GLU A 65 -3.73 -1.88 5.78
CA GLU A 65 -5.00 -2.49 6.15
C GLU A 65 -5.19 -3.77 5.34
N VAL A 66 -5.56 -4.87 6.00
CA VAL A 66 -6.04 -6.07 5.31
C VAL A 66 -7.43 -5.79 4.77
N ILE A 67 -7.62 -6.02 3.48
CA ILE A 67 -8.89 -5.78 2.79
C ILE A 67 -9.34 -7.04 2.06
N GLU A 68 -10.64 -7.13 1.77
CA GLU A 68 -11.22 -8.20 0.97
C GLU A 68 -10.79 -8.10 -0.51
N GLU A 69 -10.81 -9.22 -1.22
CA GLU A 69 -10.43 -9.30 -2.64
C GLU A 69 -11.23 -8.32 -3.51
N ASP A 70 -12.56 -8.28 -3.34
CA ASP A 70 -13.44 -7.40 -4.11
C ASP A 70 -13.10 -5.92 -3.88
N ALA A 71 -12.79 -5.55 -2.63
CA ALA A 71 -12.36 -4.20 -2.30
C ALA A 71 -10.99 -3.87 -2.91
N ALA A 72 -10.07 -4.84 -2.96
CA ALA A 72 -8.75 -4.67 -3.56
C ALA A 72 -8.83 -4.46 -5.07
N ARG A 73 -9.62 -5.29 -5.76
CA ARG A 73 -9.80 -5.22 -7.23
C ARG A 73 -10.61 -3.99 -7.65
N GLY A 74 -11.58 -3.59 -6.84
CA GLY A 74 -12.43 -2.43 -7.06
C GLY A 74 -11.89 -1.11 -6.49
N TYR A 75 -10.69 -1.09 -5.91
CA TYR A 75 -10.22 0.05 -5.13
C TYR A 75 -10.15 1.35 -5.94
N SER A 76 -10.85 2.37 -5.45
CA SER A 76 -10.77 3.74 -5.96
C SER A 76 -10.28 4.65 -4.84
N HIS A 77 -9.11 5.26 -5.04
CA HIS A 77 -8.50 6.11 -4.02
C HIS A 77 -9.21 7.47 -3.98
N PRO A 78 -9.65 7.96 -2.80
CA PRO A 78 -10.42 9.20 -2.69
C PRO A 78 -9.59 10.46 -2.96
N HIS A 79 -8.27 10.39 -2.80
CA HIS A 79 -7.38 11.52 -3.01
C HIS A 79 -6.74 11.42 -4.39
N GLN A 80 -6.88 12.49 -5.15
CA GLN A 80 -6.22 12.68 -6.42
C GLN A 80 -5.32 13.90 -6.31
N ARG A 81 -4.21 13.89 -7.04
CA ARG A 81 -3.38 15.08 -7.18
C ARG A 81 -4.21 16.12 -7.93
N VAL A 82 -4.31 17.31 -7.35
CA VAL A 82 -4.76 18.49 -8.10
C VAL A 82 -3.48 19.12 -8.66
N GLU A 83 -3.28 19.01 -9.96
CA GLU A 83 -2.26 19.79 -10.66
C GLU A 83 -2.84 21.18 -10.88
N GLU A 84 -2.36 22.18 -10.12
CA GLU A 84 -2.56 23.57 -10.53
C GLU A 84 -1.54 23.85 -11.64
N GLU A 85 -2.04 24.15 -12.86
CA GLU A 85 -1.24 24.57 -14.04
C GLU A 85 -0.47 25.88 -13.79
#